data_AF-A0A2E7HDA9-F1
#
_entry.id   AF-A0A2E7HDA9-F1
#
_cell.length_a   1.000
_cell.length_b   1.000
_cell.length_c   1.000
_cell.angle_alpha   90.00
_cell.angle_beta   90.00
_cell.angle_gamma   90.00
#
_symmetry.space_group_name_H-M   'P 1'
#
loop_
_entity.id
_entity.type
_entity.pdbx_description
1 polymer ?
#
loop_
_entity_poly.entity_id
_entity_poly.type
_entity_poly.pdbx_seq_one_letter_code
_entity_poly.pdbx_strand_id
1 'polypeptide(L)' 'MVFIVAIVAQLVMAYTVARVMGWEGDMSVGAGITIAITLWIGLIVSAMAVNHGFQGTKRSLTIIDSGHWLSVLVI' A
#
# COMPACT_ATOMS: atom_id res chain seq x y z
N MET A 1 15.03 1.90 16.02
CA MET A 1 15.28 2.36 14.63
C MET A 1 14.14 1.96 13.69
N VAL A 2 13.77 0.67 13.61
CA VAL A 2 12.71 0.17 12.70
C VAL A 2 11.36 0.88 12.89
N PHE A 3 10.92 1.12 14.12
CA PHE A 3 9.65 1.81 14.38
C PHE A 3 9.61 3.26 13.87
N ILE A 4 10.73 3.98 13.91
CA ILE A 4 10.80 5.35 13.36
C ILE A 4 10.64 5.29 11.85
N VAL A 5 11.33 4.35 11.19
CA VAL A 5 11.20 4.13 9.74
C VAL A 5 9.76 3.76 9.39
N ALA A 6 9.12 2.89 10.16
CA ALA A 6 7.73 2.51 9.95
C ALA A 6 6.75 3.70 10.09
N ILE A 7 6.95 4.57 11.08
CA ILE A 7 6.13 5.78 11.23
C ILE A 7 6.33 6.72 10.03
N VAL A 8 7.57 6.99 9.65
CA VAL A 8 7.87 7.86 8.50
C VAL A 8 7.31 7.28 7.21
N ALA A 9 7.46 5.97 6.99
CA ALA A 9 6.91 5.30 5.81
C ALA A 9 5.39 5.42 5.74
N GLN A 10 4.68 5.25 6.86
CA GLN A 10 3.23 5.42 6.92
C GLN A 10 2.81 6.85 6.55
N LEU A 11 3.50 7.88 7.06
CA LEU A 11 3.23 9.27 6.70
C LEU A 11 3.48 9.54 5.21
N VAL A 12 4.56 8.99 4.65
CA VAL A 12 4.87 9.12 3.22
C VAL A 12 3.79 8.48 2.36
N MET A 13 3.30 7.29 2.73
CA MET A 13 2.22 6.63 2.00
C MET A 13 0.90 7.41 2.10
N ALA A 14 0.51 7.86 3.30
CA ALA A 14 -0.68 8.68 3.48
C ALA A 14 -0.63 9.97 2.65
N TYR A 15 0.51 10.66 2.67
CA TYR A 15 0.75 11.83 1.82
C TYR A 15 0.65 11.50 0.33
N THR A 16 1.17 10.35 -0.08
CA THR A 16 1.13 9.90 -1.49
C THR A 16 -0.30 9.69 -1.95
N VAL A 17 -1.13 8.98 -1.17
CA VAL A 17 -2.56 8.81 -1.47
C VAL A 17 -3.27 10.15 -1.55
N ALA A 18 -3.06 11.04 -0.55
CA ALA A 18 -3.65 12.38 -0.55
C ALA A 18 -3.24 13.23 -1.77
N ARG A 19 -2.00 13.11 -2.24
CA ARG A 19 -1.53 13.80 -3.46
C ARG A 19 -2.18 13.25 -4.72
N VAL A 20 -2.35 11.94 -4.82
CA VAL A 20 -3.04 11.31 -5.96
C VAL A 20 -4.51 11.73 -5.97
N MET A 21 -5.20 11.73 -4.83
CA MET A 21 -6.56 12.28 -4.70
C MET A 21 -6.62 13.74 -5.15
N GLY A 22 -5.63 14.56 -4.75
CA GLY A 22 -5.52 15.94 -5.19
C GLY A 22 -5.31 16.13 -6.70
N TRP A 23 -4.71 15.16 -7.39
CA TRP A 23 -4.60 15.17 -8.86
C TRP A 23 -5.90 14.74 -9.55
N GLU A 24 -6.62 13.78 -8.97
CA GLU A 24 -7.94 13.35 -9.46
C GLU A 24 -9.00 14.44 -9.26
N GLY A 25 -8.85 15.26 -8.22
CA GLY A 25 -9.77 16.36 -7.90
C GLY A 25 -10.98 15.93 -7.07
N ASP A 26 -11.08 14.65 -6.70
CA ASP A 26 -12.07 14.13 -5.76
C ASP A 26 -11.41 13.78 -4.42
N MET A 27 -11.89 14.42 -3.34
CA MET A 27 -11.42 14.17 -1.98
C MET A 27 -12.41 13.34 -1.14
N SER A 28 -13.38 12.69 -1.79
CA SER A 28 -14.32 11.79 -1.14
C SER A 28 -13.62 10.54 -0.59
N VAL A 29 -14.20 9.96 0.46
CA VAL A 29 -13.72 8.69 1.04
C VAL A 29 -13.75 7.57 -0.01
N GLY A 30 -14.76 7.56 -0.88
CA GLY A 30 -14.88 6.56 -1.95
C GLY A 30 -13.73 6.64 -2.97
N ALA A 31 -13.35 7.85 -3.39
CA ALA A 31 -12.19 8.06 -4.26
C ALA A 31 -10.89 7.61 -3.57
N GLY A 32 -10.71 7.96 -2.30
CA GLY A 32 -9.54 7.54 -1.52
C GLY A 32 -9.39 6.02 -1.44
N ILE A 33 -10.47 5.30 -1.13
CA ILE A 33 -10.48 3.83 -1.11
C ILE A 33 -10.14 3.25 -2.50
N THR A 34 -10.73 3.82 -3.56
CA THR A 34 -10.50 3.36 -4.93
C THR A 34 -9.04 3.53 -5.32
N ILE A 35 -8.46 4.72 -5.09
CA ILE A 35 -7.03 5.00 -5.33
C ILE A 35 -6.15 4.05 -4.51
N ALA A 36 -6.43 3.86 -3.22
CA ALA A 36 -5.67 2.98 -2.35
C ALA A 36 -5.63 1.54 -2.88
N ILE A 37 -6.78 1.00 -3.30
CA ILE A 37 -6.87 -0.35 -3.89
C ILE A 37 -6.09 -0.42 -5.21
N THR A 38 -6.21 0.59 -6.07
CA THR A 38 -5.47 0.63 -7.35
C THR A 38 -3.96 0.65 -7.14
N LEU A 39 -3.46 1.50 -6.23
CA LEU A 39 -2.04 1.56 -5.88
C LEU A 39 -1.57 0.25 -5.24
N TRP A 40 -2.39 -0.34 -4.37
CA TRP A 40 -2.09 -1.62 -3.73
C TRP A 40 -1.91 -2.75 -4.74
N ILE A 41 -2.84 -2.93 -5.69
CA ILE A 41 -2.75 -3.97 -6.72
C ILE A 41 -1.53 -3.72 -7.61
N GLY A 42 -1.40 -2.48 -8.11
CA GLY A 42 -0.41 -2.14 -9.12
C GLY A 42 1.04 -2.12 -8.61
N LEU A 43 1.27 -1.69 -7.37
CA LEU A 43 2.61 -1.43 -6.84
C LEU A 43 3.01 -2.36 -5.70
N ILE A 44 2.08 -2.73 -4.82
CA ILE A 44 2.40 -3.50 -3.61
C ILE A 44 2.27 -4.99 -3.89
N VAL A 45 1.07 -5.47 -4.24
CA VAL A 45 0.81 -6.91 -4.46
C VAL A 45 1.71 -7.45 -5.57
N SER A 46 1.83 -6.72 -6.68
CA SER A 46 2.66 -7.11 -7.82
C SER A 46 4.14 -7.28 -7.43
N ALA A 47 4.73 -6.28 -6.79
CA ALA A 47 6.14 -6.30 -6.37
C ALA A 47 6.37 -7.37 -5.30
N MET A 48 5.49 -7.49 -4.32
CA MET A 48 5.60 -8.50 -3.27
C MET A 48 5.46 -9.91 -3.84
N ALA A 49 4.51 -10.16 -4.75
CA ALA A 49 4.35 -11.47 -5.38
C ALA A 49 5.61 -11.91 -6.13
N VAL A 50 6.23 -10.99 -6.87
CA VAL A 50 7.49 -11.27 -7.57
C VAL A 50 8.64 -11.50 -6.59
N ASN A 51 8.84 -10.59 -5.62
CA ASN A 51 9.92 -10.69 -4.64
C ASN A 51 9.82 -11.96 -3.80
N HIS A 52 8.65 -12.22 -3.24
CA HIS A 52 8.37 -13.42 -2.43
C HIS A 52 8.47 -14.70 -3.24
N GLY A 53 8.09 -14.65 -4.52
CA GLY A 53 8.26 -15.75 -5.48
C GLY A 53 9.73 -16.10 -5.68
N PHE A 54 10.59 -15.12 -5.96
CA PHE A 54 12.03 -15.34 -6.11
C PHE A 54 12.72 -15.78 -4.81
N GLN A 55 12.25 -15.30 -3.66
CA GLN A 55 12.76 -15.69 -2.35
C GLN A 55 12.29 -17.10 -1.92
N GLY A 56 11.40 -17.74 -2.66
CA GLY A 56 10.85 -19.06 -2.30
C GLY A 56 9.99 -19.04 -1.04
N THR A 57 9.44 -17.88 -0.67
CA THR A 57 8.61 -17.73 0.54
C THR A 57 7.22 -18.35 0.34
N LYS A 58 6.54 -18.66 1.45
CA LYS A 58 5.18 -19.20 1.41
C LYS A 58 4.22 -18.14 0.85
N ARG A 59 3.33 -18.53 -0.06
CA ARG A 59 2.29 -17.63 -0.61
C ARG A 59 1.38 -17.02 0.46
N SER A 60 1.20 -17.71 1.59
CA SER A 60 0.47 -17.18 2.75
C SER A 60 1.12 -15.91 3.31
N LEU A 61 2.45 -15.82 3.28
CA LEU A 61 3.18 -14.63 3.73
C LEU A 61 2.93 -13.44 2.79
N THR A 62 2.90 -13.68 1.47
CA THR A 62 2.52 -12.63 0.50
C THR A 62 1.13 -12.09 0.78
N ILE A 63 0.16 -12.95 1.10
CA ILE A 63 -1.22 -12.53 1.43
C ILE A 63 -1.24 -11.71 2.71
N ILE A 64 -0.57 -12.16 3.76
CA ILE A 64 -0.55 -11.48 5.06
C ILE A 64 0.11 -10.10 4.92
N ASP A 65 1.30 -10.04 4.34
CA ASP A 65 2.06 -8.80 4.28
C ASP A 65 1.43 -7.79 3.31
N SER A 66 1.00 -8.25 2.12
CA SER A 66 0.30 -7.35 1.20
C SER A 66 -1.05 -6.90 1.75
N GLY A 67 -1.77 -7.78 2.47
CA GLY A 67 -3.02 -7.43 3.14
C GLY A 67 -2.84 -6.38 4.24
N HIS A 68 -1.77 -6.47 5.03
CA HIS A 68 -1.41 -5.44 6.01
C HIS A 68 -1.22 -4.08 5.34
N TRP A 69 -0.46 -4.02 4.24
CA TRP A 69 -0.25 -2.77 3.52
C TRP A 69 -1.50 -2.20 2.86
N LEU A 70 -2.45 -3.06 2.45
CA LEU A 70 -3.77 -2.57 2.00
C LEU A 70 -4.49 -1.83 3.13
N SER A 71 -4.51 -2.40 4.34
CA SER A 71 -5.13 -1.74 5.49
C SER A 71 -4.49 -0.38 5.77
N VAL A 72 -3.17 -0.28 5.66
CA VAL A 72 -2.43 0.98 5.87
C VAL A 72 -2.70 2.02 4.77
N LEU A 73 -3.00 1.61 3.54
CA LEU A 73 -3.36 2.55 2.48
C LEU A 73 -4.81 3.06 2.60
N VAL A 74 -5.68 2.28 3.23
CA VAL A 74 -7.12 2.58 3.34
C VAL A 74 -7.47 3.35 4.62
N ILE A 75 -6.74 3.13 5.71
CA ILE A 75 -7.00 3.67 7.06
C ILE A 75 -5.87 4.61 7.45
#